data_AF-C7GHP4-F1
#
_entry.id   AF-C7GHP4-F1
#
_cell.length_a   1.000
_cell.length_b   1.000
_cell.length_c   1.000
_cell.angle_alpha   90.00
_cell.angle_beta   90.00
_cell.angle_gamma   90.00
#
_symmetry.space_group_name_H-M   'P 1'
#
loop_
_entity.id
_entity.type
_entity.pdbx_description
1 polymer ?
#
loop_
_entity_poly.entity_id
_entity_poly.type
_entity_poly.pdbx_seq_one_letter_code
_entity_poly.pdbx_strand_id
1 'polypeptide(L)'
;MMKLKYSICCGLDVHKNVIVATIVTTNKDGISEYKQKSFSTINSDIQKFHIWLIENNCYHVCMESTGKYWIPIFNYLENDIDVCLTHPKYVKAIKGKKTDKKDSKWIADLCKFDLVRCSFIPPKDFRQLRELSRYRFKLVCMKSSEKNRIQNCMTISNVGIASVLSDPFGKTATEIISYLLEHTADSMDEKAVRKLIKKGAKSKSDEIIEAIKGYTIDTDQVKKLELLLP
;
A
#
# COMPACT_ATOMS: atom_id res chain seq x y z
N MET A 1 16.36 -13.52 -37.60
CA MET A 1 16.63 -14.73 -36.78
C MET A 1 16.63 -14.30 -35.33
N MET A 2 15.89 -14.96 -34.44
CA MET A 2 15.95 -14.65 -33.00
C MET A 2 17.35 -14.99 -32.46
N LYS A 3 17.98 -14.06 -31.76
CA LYS A 3 19.33 -14.26 -31.19
C LYS A 3 19.20 -14.71 -29.74
N LEU A 4 19.80 -15.85 -29.40
CA LEU A 4 19.89 -16.30 -28.02
C LEU A 4 20.69 -15.28 -27.20
N LYS A 5 20.08 -14.75 -26.14
CA LYS A 5 20.71 -13.78 -25.23
C LYS A 5 21.26 -14.47 -23.99
N TYR A 6 20.46 -15.35 -23.37
CA TYR A 6 20.84 -16.10 -22.18
C TYR A 6 20.74 -17.60 -22.48
N SER A 7 21.87 -18.31 -22.42
CA SER A 7 21.90 -19.77 -22.61
C SER A 7 21.27 -20.51 -21.42
N ILE A 8 21.33 -19.93 -20.22
CA ILE A 8 20.67 -20.43 -19.02
C ILE A 8 19.91 -19.26 -18.38
N CYS A 9 18.60 -19.39 -18.24
CA CYS A 9 17.78 -18.44 -17.50
C CYS A 9 16.57 -19.13 -16.86
N CYS A 10 15.87 -18.43 -15.97
CA CYS A 10 14.71 -18.95 -15.28
C CYS A 10 13.51 -18.03 -15.46
N GLY A 11 12.35 -18.60 -15.76
CA GLY A 11 11.06 -17.91 -15.71
C GLY A 11 10.29 -18.30 -14.47
N LEU A 12 9.71 -17.30 -13.78
CA LEU A 12 8.92 -17.47 -12.58
C LEU A 12 7.49 -17.00 -12.76
N ASP A 13 6.56 -17.84 -12.33
CA ASP A 13 5.19 -17.42 -12.01
C ASP A 13 5.02 -17.41 -10.48
N VAL A 14 4.80 -16.22 -9.93
CA VAL A 14 4.83 -15.96 -8.49
C VAL A 14 3.44 -15.62 -7.99
N HIS A 15 2.96 -16.45 -7.05
CA HIS A 15 1.68 -16.28 -6.36
C HIS A 15 1.91 -16.03 -4.87
N LYS A 16 0.81 -15.86 -4.12
CA LYS A 16 0.87 -15.60 -2.67
C LYS A 16 1.65 -16.68 -1.90
N ASN A 17 1.42 -17.95 -2.23
CA ASN A 17 1.92 -19.10 -1.45
C ASN A 17 2.89 -20.00 -2.22
N VAL A 18 3.03 -19.80 -3.53
CA VAL A 18 3.80 -20.68 -4.41
C VAL A 18 4.59 -19.89 -5.44
N ILE A 19 5.80 -20.36 -5.70
CA ILE A 19 6.69 -19.94 -6.78
C ILE A 19 6.78 -21.13 -7.73
N VAL A 20 6.35 -20.97 -8.97
CA VAL A 20 6.57 -21.97 -10.01
C VAL A 20 7.72 -21.51 -10.87
N ALA A 21 8.82 -22.26 -10.85
CA ALA A 21 10.07 -21.90 -11.50
C ALA A 21 10.39 -22.86 -12.64
N THR A 22 10.79 -22.32 -13.79
CA THR A 22 11.27 -23.08 -14.93
C THR A 22 12.64 -22.57 -15.34
N ILE A 23 13.70 -23.35 -15.12
CA ILE A 23 15.01 -23.10 -15.72
C ILE A 23 14.99 -23.65 -17.15
N VAL A 24 15.45 -22.84 -18.10
CA VAL A 24 15.73 -23.26 -19.47
C VAL A 24 17.24 -23.23 -19.71
N THR A 25 17.77 -24.31 -20.27
CA THR A 25 19.16 -24.42 -20.73
C THR A 25 19.14 -24.67 -22.23
N THR A 26 19.76 -23.79 -23.01
CA THR A 26 19.81 -23.88 -24.48
C THR A 26 21.24 -24.12 -24.95
N ASN A 27 21.44 -25.20 -25.69
CA ASN A 27 22.75 -25.56 -26.22
C ASN A 27 23.13 -24.74 -27.47
N LYS A 28 24.32 -24.99 -28.03
CA LYS A 28 24.85 -24.28 -29.22
C LYS A 28 24.01 -24.51 -30.48
N ASP A 29 23.30 -25.64 -30.55
CA ASP A 29 22.42 -26.00 -31.67
C ASP A 29 21.01 -25.39 -31.53
N GLY A 30 20.77 -24.62 -30.46
CA GLY A 30 19.47 -24.00 -30.19
C GLY A 30 18.44 -24.93 -29.55
N ILE A 31 18.85 -26.13 -29.11
CA ILE A 31 17.97 -27.09 -28.43
C ILE A 31 17.85 -26.67 -26.96
N SER A 32 16.62 -26.47 -26.50
CA SER A 32 16.30 -26.08 -25.12
C SER A 32 15.82 -27.25 -24.28
N GLU A 33 16.42 -27.44 -23.12
CA GLU A 33 15.97 -28.33 -22.05
C GLU A 33 15.36 -27.52 -20.90
N TYR A 34 14.38 -28.09 -20.20
CA TYR A 34 13.63 -27.38 -19.16
C TYR A 34 13.63 -28.18 -17.86
N LYS A 35 13.96 -27.51 -16.75
CA LYS A 35 13.81 -28.04 -15.39
C LYS A 35 12.74 -27.22 -14.66
N GLN A 36 11.66 -27.88 -14.25
CA GLN A 36 10.56 -27.23 -13.55
C GLN A 36 10.50 -27.68 -12.10
N LYS A 37 10.34 -26.72 -11.18
CA LYS A 37 10.18 -27.00 -9.75
C LYS A 37 9.29 -25.94 -9.12
N SER A 38 8.52 -26.35 -8.11
CA SER A 38 7.71 -25.44 -7.31
C SER A 38 8.31 -25.30 -5.92
N PHE A 39 8.24 -24.10 -5.37
CA PHE A 39 8.68 -23.75 -4.03
C PHE A 39 7.56 -22.99 -3.32
N SER A 40 7.50 -23.02 -1.99
CA SER A 40 6.64 -22.10 -1.26
C SER A 40 7.25 -20.70 -1.19
N THR A 41 6.47 -19.71 -0.77
CA THR A 41 6.93 -18.33 -0.50
C THR A 41 7.48 -18.15 0.93
N ILE A 42 7.67 -19.25 1.68
CA ILE A 42 8.29 -19.23 3.00
C ILE A 42 9.81 -19.07 2.84
N ASN A 43 10.45 -18.33 3.75
CA ASN A 43 11.88 -17.99 3.66
C ASN A 43 12.79 -19.20 3.41
N SER A 44 12.56 -20.34 4.08
CA SER A 44 13.39 -21.54 3.92
C SER A 44 13.30 -22.13 2.50
N ASP A 45 12.15 -22.03 1.85
CA ASP A 45 11.99 -22.48 0.46
C ASP A 45 12.49 -21.45 -0.56
N ILE A 46 12.46 -20.15 -0.25
CA ILE A 46 13.14 -19.12 -1.05
C ILE A 46 14.66 -19.36 -1.04
N GLN A 47 15.22 -19.73 0.11
CA GLN A 47 16.64 -20.11 0.22
C GLN A 47 16.95 -21.35 -0.62
N LYS A 48 16.12 -22.41 -0.54
CA LYS A 48 16.27 -23.60 -1.39
C LYS A 48 16.11 -23.28 -2.87
N PHE A 49 15.22 -22.36 -3.22
CA PHE A 49 15.04 -21.90 -4.59
C PHE A 49 16.31 -21.19 -5.09
N HIS A 50 16.90 -20.31 -4.30
CA HIS A 50 18.17 -19.67 -4.62
C HIS A 50 19.30 -20.69 -4.81
N ILE A 51 19.46 -21.62 -3.87
CA ILE A 51 20.45 -22.72 -3.99
C ILE A 51 20.23 -23.51 -5.27
N TRP A 52 18.98 -23.85 -5.59
CA TRP A 52 18.63 -24.57 -6.82
C TRP A 52 18.98 -23.78 -8.10
N LEU A 53 18.88 -22.45 -8.10
CA LEU A 53 19.34 -21.62 -9.22
C LEU A 53 20.87 -21.72 -9.40
N ILE A 54 21.62 -21.55 -8.30
CA ILE A 54 23.09 -21.60 -8.29
C ILE A 54 23.60 -22.98 -8.72
N GLU A 55 23.04 -24.07 -8.18
CA GLU A 55 23.38 -25.45 -8.55
C GLU A 55 23.17 -25.74 -10.04
N ASN A 56 22.28 -24.98 -10.70
CA ASN A 56 22.00 -25.11 -12.14
C ASN A 56 22.68 -24.01 -12.98
N ASN A 57 23.64 -23.26 -12.41
CA ASN A 57 24.33 -22.15 -13.06
C ASN A 57 23.39 -21.09 -13.66
N CYS A 58 22.24 -20.86 -13.01
CA CYS A 58 21.21 -19.94 -13.49
C CYS A 58 21.31 -18.60 -12.75
N TYR A 59 21.85 -17.59 -13.43
CA TYR A 59 22.07 -16.23 -12.87
C TYR A 59 21.17 -15.15 -13.46
N HIS A 60 20.23 -15.52 -14.34
CA HIS A 60 19.23 -14.61 -14.90
C HIS A 60 17.82 -15.15 -14.63
N VAL A 61 17.02 -14.35 -13.93
CA VAL A 61 15.65 -14.70 -13.54
C VAL A 61 14.69 -13.66 -14.10
N CYS A 62 13.63 -14.10 -14.76
CA CYS A 62 12.53 -13.25 -15.19
C CYS A 62 11.25 -13.62 -14.44
N MET A 63 10.53 -12.62 -13.92
CA MET A 63 9.29 -12.85 -13.16
C MET A 63 8.22 -11.80 -13.49
N GLU A 64 6.97 -12.22 -13.53
CA GLU A 64 5.83 -11.31 -13.67
C GLU A 64 5.65 -10.45 -12.41
N SER A 65 5.32 -9.16 -12.57
CA SER A 65 5.02 -8.24 -11.47
C SER A 65 3.62 -8.49 -10.87
N THR A 66 3.43 -9.64 -10.23
CA THR A 66 2.16 -10.03 -9.60
C THR A 66 2.00 -9.37 -8.23
N GLY A 67 1.30 -8.24 -8.19
CA GLY A 67 1.03 -7.51 -6.95
C GLY A 67 2.32 -7.18 -6.18
N LYS A 68 2.36 -7.52 -4.89
CA LYS A 68 3.54 -7.38 -4.02
C LYS A 68 4.36 -8.67 -3.85
N TYR A 69 3.91 -9.78 -4.43
CA TYR A 69 4.45 -11.11 -4.09
C TYR A 69 5.83 -11.36 -4.67
N TRP A 70 6.24 -10.63 -5.71
CA TRP A 70 7.59 -10.68 -6.26
C TRP A 70 8.64 -10.05 -5.32
N ILE A 71 8.25 -9.14 -4.43
CA ILE A 71 9.19 -8.33 -3.61
C ILE A 71 10.08 -9.20 -2.72
N PRO A 72 9.56 -10.19 -1.96
CA PRO A 72 10.41 -11.04 -1.12
C PRO A 72 11.42 -11.87 -1.94
N ILE A 73 11.01 -12.34 -3.13
CA ILE A 73 11.89 -13.10 -4.02
C ILE A 73 12.98 -12.16 -4.57
N PHE A 74 12.60 -10.99 -5.09
CA PHE A 74 13.55 -10.00 -5.58
C PHE A 74 14.56 -9.59 -4.50
N ASN A 75 14.09 -9.24 -3.30
CA ASN A 75 14.97 -8.83 -2.19
C ASN A 75 15.97 -9.91 -1.77
N TYR A 76 15.61 -11.19 -1.94
CA TYR A 76 16.51 -12.30 -1.62
C TYR A 76 17.54 -12.52 -2.73
N LEU A 77 17.12 -12.41 -3.99
CA LEU A 77 17.95 -12.70 -5.16
C LEU A 77 18.86 -11.54 -5.61
N GLU A 78 18.52 -10.28 -5.30
CA GLU A 78 19.09 -9.08 -5.94
C GLU A 78 20.62 -8.92 -5.84
N ASN A 79 21.28 -9.60 -4.91
CA ASN A 79 22.74 -9.51 -4.75
C ASN A 79 23.51 -10.51 -5.63
N ASP A 80 22.89 -11.65 -5.94
CA ASP A 80 23.56 -12.81 -6.56
C ASP A 80 23.04 -13.11 -7.96
N ILE A 81 21.82 -12.65 -8.29
CA ILE A 81 21.08 -12.99 -9.49
C ILE A 81 20.58 -11.71 -10.17
N ASP A 82 20.72 -11.64 -11.49
CA ASP A 82 20.12 -10.59 -12.30
C ASP A 82 18.63 -10.87 -12.50
N VAL A 83 17.79 -10.06 -11.87
CA VAL A 83 16.34 -10.24 -11.84
C VAL A 83 15.63 -9.23 -12.74
N CYS A 84 15.05 -9.74 -13.82
CA CYS A 84 14.15 -9.01 -14.70
C CYS A 84 12.69 -9.12 -14.19
N LEU A 85 12.19 -8.07 -13.55
CA LEU A 85 10.76 -7.95 -13.25
C LEU A 85 10.02 -7.41 -14.46
N THR A 86 8.99 -8.09 -14.97
CA THR A 86 8.26 -7.65 -16.18
C THR A 86 6.77 -7.43 -15.94
N HIS A 87 6.20 -6.48 -16.67
CA HIS A 87 4.79 -6.15 -16.56
C HIS A 87 3.92 -7.26 -17.20
N PRO A 88 2.81 -7.69 -16.56
CA PRO A 88 1.91 -8.75 -17.03
C PRO A 88 1.52 -8.65 -18.51
N LYS A 89 1.33 -7.43 -19.01
CA LYS A 89 1.02 -7.13 -20.41
C LYS A 89 2.01 -7.76 -21.41
N TYR A 90 3.29 -7.87 -21.07
CA TYR A 90 4.34 -8.36 -21.97
C TYR A 90 4.57 -9.87 -21.88
N VAL A 91 4.11 -10.51 -20.81
CA VAL A 91 4.28 -11.97 -20.57
C VAL A 91 2.98 -12.75 -20.63
N LYS A 92 1.88 -12.10 -21.05
CA LYS A 92 0.56 -12.72 -21.08
C LYS A 92 0.53 -13.89 -22.07
N ALA A 93 0.34 -15.10 -21.54
CA ALA A 93 0.15 -16.30 -22.35
C ALA A 93 -1.15 -16.26 -23.17
N ILE A 94 -1.21 -17.07 -24.24
CA ILE A 94 -2.37 -17.20 -25.11
C ILE A 94 -3.58 -17.73 -24.31
N LYS A 95 -4.74 -17.07 -24.45
CA LYS A 95 -5.97 -17.43 -23.73
C LYS A 95 -6.40 -18.88 -24.00
N GLY A 96 -6.84 -19.59 -22.96
CA GLY A 96 -7.53 -20.88 -23.07
C GLY A 96 -6.76 -22.12 -22.59
N LYS A 97 -5.46 -22.02 -22.27
CA LYS A 97 -4.64 -23.14 -21.76
C LYS A 97 -3.63 -22.74 -20.67
N LYS A 98 -3.97 -21.74 -19.85
CA LYS A 98 -3.11 -21.16 -18.80
C LYS A 98 -2.94 -22.12 -17.62
N THR A 99 -1.70 -22.41 -17.23
CA THR A 99 -1.34 -23.08 -15.98
C THR A 99 -0.02 -22.49 -15.47
N ASP A 100 0.19 -22.41 -14.16
CA ASP A 100 1.39 -21.78 -13.59
C ASP A 100 2.71 -22.41 -14.12
N LYS A 101 2.70 -23.72 -14.39
CA LYS A 101 3.82 -24.43 -15.04
C LYS A 101 4.06 -24.00 -16.49
N LYS A 102 3.00 -23.72 -17.24
CA LYS A 102 3.12 -23.22 -18.62
C LYS A 102 3.53 -21.74 -18.63
N ASP A 103 3.04 -20.96 -17.67
CA ASP A 103 3.36 -19.54 -17.58
C ASP A 103 4.83 -19.32 -17.21
N SER A 104 5.35 -20.02 -16.18
CA SER A 104 6.77 -19.97 -15.84
C SER A 104 7.67 -20.42 -17.00
N LYS A 105 7.28 -21.46 -17.74
CA LYS A 105 8.00 -21.88 -18.95
C LYS A 105 7.97 -20.80 -20.03
N TRP A 106 6.80 -20.22 -20.29
CA TRP A 106 6.63 -19.15 -21.27
C TRP A 106 7.48 -17.93 -20.94
N ILE A 107 7.54 -17.54 -19.67
CA ILE A 107 8.41 -16.46 -19.19
C ILE A 107 9.90 -16.79 -19.43
N ALA A 108 10.32 -18.04 -19.21
CA ALA A 108 11.68 -18.49 -19.48
C ALA A 108 12.02 -18.40 -20.98
N ASP A 109 11.08 -18.82 -21.83
CA ASP A 109 11.21 -18.76 -23.29
C ASP A 109 11.29 -17.32 -23.82
N LEU A 110 10.58 -16.38 -23.21
CA LEU A 110 10.71 -14.96 -23.56
C LEU A 110 12.03 -14.38 -23.05
N CYS A 111 12.44 -14.75 -21.83
CA CYS A 111 13.66 -14.27 -21.21
C CYS A 111 14.90 -14.66 -22.01
N LYS A 112 15.04 -15.93 -22.43
CA LYS A 112 16.24 -16.43 -23.13
C LYS A 112 16.57 -15.67 -24.42
N PHE A 113 15.56 -15.07 -25.06
CA PHE A 113 15.68 -14.27 -26.28
C PHE A 113 15.58 -12.76 -26.07
N ASP A 114 15.53 -12.29 -24.81
CA ASP A 114 15.39 -10.86 -24.47
C ASP A 114 14.12 -10.21 -25.05
N LEU A 115 13.02 -10.97 -25.10
CA LEU A 115 11.76 -10.53 -25.70
C LEU A 115 10.83 -9.80 -24.70
N VAL A 116 11.30 -9.61 -23.47
CA VAL A 116 10.56 -8.93 -22.40
C VAL A 116 11.27 -7.66 -21.98
N ARG A 117 10.49 -6.61 -21.78
CA ARG A 117 11.00 -5.37 -21.21
C ARG A 117 11.04 -5.47 -19.69
N CYS A 118 12.24 -5.42 -19.11
CA CYS A 118 12.38 -5.32 -17.67
C CYS A 118 11.86 -3.96 -17.17
N SER A 119 11.13 -4.02 -16.06
CA SER A 119 10.66 -2.86 -15.32
C SER A 119 11.83 -2.25 -14.56
N PHE A 120 11.86 -0.93 -14.48
CA PHE A 120 12.88 -0.26 -13.69
C PHE A 120 12.61 -0.48 -12.19
N ILE A 121 13.58 -1.08 -11.51
CA ILE A 121 13.61 -1.21 -10.05
C ILE A 121 14.73 -0.30 -9.54
N PRO A 122 14.41 0.76 -8.77
CA PRO A 122 15.44 1.63 -8.20
C PRO A 122 16.37 0.88 -7.24
N PRO A 123 17.57 1.41 -6.98
CA PRO A 123 18.43 0.90 -5.92
C PRO A 123 17.73 0.90 -4.55
N LYS A 124 18.21 0.04 -3.65
CA LYS A 124 17.53 -0.32 -2.39
C LYS A 124 17.23 0.88 -1.48
N ASP A 125 18.17 1.80 -1.36
CA ASP A 125 18.04 3.07 -0.63
C ASP A 125 16.90 3.95 -1.19
N PHE A 126 16.84 4.12 -2.51
CA PHE A 126 15.74 4.84 -3.17
C PHE A 126 14.39 4.16 -2.98
N ARG A 127 14.34 2.81 -3.02
CA ARG A 127 13.11 2.06 -2.73
C ARG A 127 12.62 2.33 -1.30
N GLN A 128 13.51 2.30 -0.32
CA GLN A 128 13.18 2.59 1.09
C GLN A 128 12.65 4.02 1.27
N LEU A 129 13.33 5.01 0.71
CA LEU A 129 12.89 6.42 0.77
C LEU A 129 11.52 6.62 0.10
N ARG A 130 11.29 5.97 -1.04
CA ARG A 130 10.02 6.05 -1.77
C ARG A 130 8.88 5.47 -0.95
N GLU A 131 9.09 4.33 -0.29
CA GLU A 131 8.06 3.70 0.55
C GLU A 131 7.75 4.55 1.79
N LEU A 132 8.76 5.11 2.46
CA LEU A 132 8.55 6.03 3.59
C LEU A 132 7.77 7.28 3.17
N SER A 133 8.15 7.88 2.04
CA SER A 133 7.50 9.09 1.51
C SER A 133 6.03 8.82 1.16
N ARG A 134 5.74 7.68 0.53
CA ARG A 134 4.38 7.25 0.21
C ARG A 134 3.56 6.95 1.46
N TYR A 135 4.16 6.30 2.44
CA TYR A 135 3.49 5.99 3.69
C TYR A 135 3.13 7.28 4.45
N ARG A 136 4.07 8.23 4.54
CA ARG A 136 3.80 9.55 5.12
C ARG A 136 2.66 10.27 4.39
N PHE A 137 2.69 10.31 3.06
CA PHE A 137 1.62 10.92 2.27
C PHE A 137 0.26 10.28 2.57
N LYS A 138 0.21 8.95 2.61
CA LYS A 138 -1.00 8.20 2.95
C LYS A 138 -1.53 8.54 4.35
N LEU A 139 -0.66 8.63 5.35
CA LEU A 139 -1.03 9.03 6.71
C LEU A 139 -1.59 10.46 6.76
N VAL A 140 -1.01 11.40 6.01
CA VAL A 140 -1.51 12.79 5.93
C VAL A 140 -2.90 12.83 5.29
N CYS A 141 -3.11 12.08 4.20
CA CYS A 141 -4.42 11.95 3.58
C CYS A 141 -5.44 11.33 4.54
N MET A 142 -5.08 10.25 5.23
CA MET A 142 -5.93 9.60 6.23
C MET A 142 -6.31 10.56 7.36
N LYS A 143 -5.34 11.29 7.93
CA LYS A 143 -5.61 12.31 8.95
C LYS A 143 -6.58 13.37 8.45
N SER A 144 -6.43 13.81 7.21
CA SER A 144 -7.34 14.80 6.60
C SER A 144 -8.75 14.22 6.39
N SER A 145 -8.85 12.95 5.98
CA SER A 145 -10.13 12.26 5.87
C SER A 145 -10.82 12.11 7.23
N GLU A 146 -10.10 11.76 8.29
CA GLU A 146 -10.70 11.68 9.63
C GLU A 146 -11.16 13.05 10.15
N LYS A 147 -10.37 14.11 9.91
CA LYS A 147 -10.79 15.49 10.21
C LYS A 147 -12.11 15.84 9.51
N ASN A 148 -12.24 15.52 8.23
CA ASN A 148 -13.48 15.79 7.49
C ASN A 148 -14.67 14.99 8.06
N ARG A 149 -14.44 13.77 8.55
CA ARG A 149 -15.50 12.98 9.21
C ARG A 149 -15.94 13.60 10.52
N ILE A 150 -15.02 14.10 11.36
CA ILE A 150 -15.35 14.83 12.59
C ILE A 150 -16.17 16.08 12.26
N GLN A 151 -15.79 16.84 11.22
CA GLN A 151 -16.58 18.00 10.77
C GLN A 151 -17.98 17.59 10.34
N ASN A 152 -18.13 16.50 9.59
CA ASN A 152 -19.44 15.99 9.21
C ASN A 152 -20.28 15.60 10.43
N CYS A 153 -19.68 14.97 11.45
CA CYS A 153 -20.36 14.67 12.71
C CYS A 153 -20.86 15.94 13.39
N MET A 154 -20.01 16.97 13.51
CA MET A 154 -20.42 18.27 14.06
C MET A 154 -21.58 18.89 13.27
N THR A 155 -21.51 18.88 11.94
CA THR A 155 -22.57 19.41 11.08
C THR A 155 -23.89 18.67 11.26
N ILE A 156 -23.87 17.33 11.29
CA ILE A 156 -25.07 16.51 11.53
C ILE A 156 -25.66 16.82 12.90
N SER A 157 -24.82 17.10 13.90
CA SER A 157 -25.22 17.39 15.27
C SER A 157 -25.58 18.86 15.54
N ASN A 158 -25.74 19.69 14.50
CA ASN A 158 -26.01 21.13 14.63
C ASN A 158 -24.94 21.88 15.46
N VAL A 159 -23.68 21.45 15.39
CA VAL A 159 -22.52 22.08 16.03
C VAL A 159 -21.74 22.87 14.98
N GLY A 160 -22.01 24.17 14.87
CA GLY A 160 -21.47 25.08 13.84
C GLY A 160 -20.07 25.63 14.09
N ILE A 161 -19.27 25.03 14.99
CA ILE A 161 -17.96 25.55 15.42
C ILE A 161 -16.99 25.76 14.24
N ALA A 162 -17.05 24.89 13.23
CA ALA A 162 -16.19 24.97 12.04
C ALA A 162 -16.45 26.18 11.13
N SER A 163 -17.62 26.82 11.26
CA SER A 163 -17.95 28.05 10.54
C SER A 163 -17.42 29.30 11.24
N VAL A 164 -17.14 29.21 12.55
CA VAL A 164 -16.73 30.34 13.38
C VAL A 164 -15.22 30.34 13.64
N LEU A 165 -14.64 29.17 13.92
CA LEU A 165 -13.22 29.02 14.24
C LEU A 165 -12.41 28.69 12.99
N SER A 166 -11.24 29.33 12.85
CA SER A 166 -10.30 29.06 11.76
C SER A 166 -9.66 27.66 11.85
N ASP A 167 -9.52 27.13 13.07
CA ASP A 167 -9.10 25.75 13.32
C ASP A 167 -10.16 25.02 14.17
N PRO A 168 -11.05 24.24 13.54
CA PRO A 168 -12.08 23.45 14.24
C PRO A 168 -11.51 22.27 15.04
N PHE A 169 -10.19 22.08 15.05
CA PHE A 169 -9.50 21.06 15.85
C PHE A 169 -8.51 21.68 16.84
N GLY A 170 -8.55 22.99 17.02
CA GLY A 170 -7.73 23.69 18.00
C GLY A 170 -8.27 23.47 19.42
N LYS A 171 -7.46 23.82 20.44
CA LYS A 171 -7.80 23.59 21.86
C LYS A 171 -9.20 24.07 22.26
N THR A 172 -9.62 25.26 21.80
CA THR A 172 -10.97 25.77 22.10
C THR A 172 -12.07 24.90 21.48
N ALA A 173 -11.91 24.48 20.22
CA ALA A 173 -12.91 23.62 19.58
C ALA A 173 -13.00 22.27 20.30
N THR A 174 -11.87 21.64 20.60
CA THR A 174 -11.82 20.34 21.28
C THR A 174 -12.42 20.42 22.68
N GLU A 175 -12.06 21.42 23.50
CA GLU A 175 -12.62 21.58 24.86
C GLU A 175 -14.14 21.81 24.82
N ILE A 176 -14.63 22.61 23.86
CA ILE A 176 -16.08 22.82 23.70
C ILE A 176 -16.76 21.51 23.28
N ILE A 177 -16.23 20.79 22.28
CA ILE A 177 -16.84 19.52 21.85
C ILE A 177 -16.87 18.52 23.01
N SER A 178 -15.79 18.38 23.79
CA SER A 178 -15.79 17.53 24.98
C SER A 178 -16.87 17.94 25.99
N TYR A 179 -17.04 19.24 26.23
CA TYR A 179 -18.12 19.73 27.10
C TYR A 179 -19.51 19.38 26.54
N LEU A 180 -19.73 19.54 25.24
CA LEU A 180 -21.00 19.21 24.58
C LEU A 180 -21.31 17.71 24.56
N LEU A 181 -20.30 16.84 24.65
CA LEU A 181 -20.51 15.39 24.77
C LEU A 181 -21.00 14.98 26.16
N GLU A 182 -20.69 15.78 27.19
CA GLU A 182 -21.08 15.52 28.59
C GLU A 182 -22.41 16.18 28.98
N HIS A 183 -22.90 17.11 28.17
CA HIS A 183 -24.09 17.91 28.45
C HIS A 183 -25.11 17.76 27.32
N THR A 184 -26.32 18.27 27.54
CA THR A 184 -27.36 18.39 26.51
C THR A 184 -27.60 19.87 26.20
N ALA A 185 -28.32 20.18 25.12
CA ALA A 185 -28.68 21.56 24.80
C ALA A 185 -29.40 22.27 25.96
N ASP A 186 -30.27 21.55 26.68
CA ASP A 186 -31.06 22.09 27.79
C ASP A 186 -30.24 22.30 29.08
N SER A 187 -29.15 21.54 29.25
CA SER A 187 -28.29 21.61 30.45
C SER A 187 -26.99 22.39 30.23
N MET A 188 -26.80 22.96 29.03
CA MET A 188 -25.62 23.72 28.65
C MET A 188 -25.52 25.05 29.43
N ASP A 189 -24.43 25.25 30.18
CA ASP A 189 -24.12 26.53 30.82
C ASP A 189 -23.22 27.39 29.91
N GLU A 190 -23.78 28.46 29.35
CA GLU A 190 -23.02 29.41 28.53
C GLU A 190 -21.80 29.98 29.25
N LYS A 191 -21.88 30.24 30.57
CA LYS A 191 -20.74 30.79 31.31
C LYS A 191 -19.61 29.78 31.42
N ALA A 192 -19.93 28.49 31.54
CA ALA A 192 -18.94 27.41 31.52
C ALA A 192 -18.27 27.33 30.14
N VAL A 193 -19.05 27.31 29.05
CA VAL A 193 -18.50 27.28 27.68
C VAL A 193 -17.60 28.48 27.40
N ARG A 194 -18.01 29.70 27.81
CA ARG A 194 -17.22 30.92 27.62
C ARG A 194 -15.87 30.88 28.33
N LYS A 195 -15.73 30.13 29.44
CA LYS A 195 -14.44 29.94 30.13
C LYS A 195 -13.48 29.02 29.35
N LEU A 196 -13.99 28.12 28.51
CA LEU A 196 -13.19 27.23 27.65
C LEU A 196 -12.58 27.99 26.45
N ILE A 197 -13.17 29.13 26.08
CA ILE A 197 -12.71 29.95 24.95
C ILE A 197 -11.38 30.63 25.29
N LYS A 198 -10.32 30.24 24.57
CA LYS A 198 -8.97 30.78 24.78
C LYS A 198 -8.87 32.21 24.23
N LYS A 199 -7.87 32.97 24.70
CA LYS A 199 -7.67 34.41 24.40
C LYS A 199 -7.79 34.75 22.91
N GLY A 200 -7.24 33.91 22.02
CA GLY A 200 -7.26 34.14 20.58
C GLY A 200 -8.63 34.04 19.90
N ALA A 201 -9.63 33.46 20.56
CA ALA A 201 -11.00 33.29 20.04
C ALA A 201 -12.05 34.09 20.84
N LYS A 202 -11.64 34.85 21.87
CA LYS A 202 -12.56 35.58 22.75
C LYS A 202 -13.43 36.60 22.02
N SER A 203 -12.91 37.24 20.97
CA SER A 203 -13.69 38.19 20.16
C SER A 203 -14.87 37.54 19.44
N LYS A 204 -14.84 36.21 19.23
CA LYS A 204 -15.89 35.42 18.60
C LYS A 204 -16.76 34.68 19.62
N SER A 205 -16.69 35.05 20.90
CA SER A 205 -17.34 34.29 21.97
C SER A 205 -18.85 34.19 21.78
N ASP A 206 -19.51 35.25 21.33
CA ASP A 206 -20.97 35.23 21.11
C ASP A 206 -21.34 34.38 19.89
N GLU A 207 -20.58 34.51 18.80
CA GLU A 207 -20.75 33.69 17.60
C GLU A 207 -20.58 32.19 17.90
N ILE A 208 -19.63 31.82 18.78
CA ILE A 208 -19.41 30.43 19.19
C ILE A 208 -20.62 29.89 19.94
N ILE A 209 -21.20 30.67 20.86
CA ILE A 209 -22.39 30.26 21.63
C ILE A 209 -23.59 30.08 20.69
N GLU A 210 -23.83 31.04 19.81
CA GLU A 210 -24.93 30.92 18.85
C GLU A 210 -24.73 29.75 17.87
N ALA A 211 -23.49 29.43 17.50
CA ALA A 211 -23.16 28.32 16.62
C ALA A 211 -23.38 26.92 17.25
N ILE A 212 -23.50 26.82 18.57
CA ILE A 212 -23.74 25.55 19.28
C ILE A 212 -25.10 25.51 19.98
N LYS A 213 -25.87 26.58 19.92
CA LYS A 213 -27.17 26.67 20.58
C LYS A 213 -28.16 25.72 19.92
N GLY A 214 -28.86 24.92 20.73
CA GLY A 214 -29.81 23.92 20.23
C GLY A 214 -29.16 22.72 19.53
N TYR A 215 -27.88 22.46 19.78
CA TYR A 215 -27.19 21.28 19.24
C TYR A 215 -27.86 19.97 19.65
N THR A 216 -27.70 18.93 18.81
CA THR A 216 -28.25 17.60 19.04
C THR A 216 -27.24 16.53 18.63
N ILE A 217 -26.47 16.01 19.59
CA ILE A 217 -25.51 14.94 19.32
C ILE A 217 -26.16 13.59 19.65
N ASP A 218 -26.65 12.91 18.61
CA ASP A 218 -27.20 11.56 18.75
C ASP A 218 -26.14 10.53 19.14
N THR A 219 -26.58 9.41 19.72
CA THR A 219 -25.71 8.37 20.28
C THR A 219 -24.70 7.79 19.29
N ASP A 220 -25.01 7.73 17.99
CA ASP A 220 -24.06 7.28 16.97
C ASP A 220 -22.96 8.33 16.69
N GLN A 221 -23.30 9.61 16.76
CA GLN A 221 -22.36 10.72 16.61
C GLN A 221 -21.47 10.87 17.84
N VAL A 222 -22.00 10.69 19.06
CA VAL A 222 -21.21 10.63 20.30
C VAL A 222 -20.08 9.60 20.15
N LYS A 223 -20.42 8.36 19.80
CA LYS A 223 -19.44 7.27 19.63
C LYS A 223 -18.40 7.58 18.55
N LYS A 224 -18.79 8.22 17.46
CA LYS A 224 -17.85 8.63 16.40
C LYS A 224 -16.90 9.71 16.90
N LEU A 225 -17.40 10.72 17.60
CA LEU A 225 -16.59 11.80 18.15
C LEU A 225 -15.62 11.31 19.23
N GLU A 226 -16.07 10.44 20.14
CA GLU A 226 -15.20 9.81 21.15
C GLU A 226 -14.02 9.03 20.55
N LEU A 227 -14.23 8.37 19.40
CA LEU A 227 -13.18 7.61 18.71
C LEU A 227 -12.23 8.49 17.89
N LEU A 228 -12.70 9.64 17.42
CA LEU A 228 -11.99 10.46 16.43
C LEU A 228 -11.35 11.71 17.06
N LEU A 229 -11.82 12.16 18.22
CA LEU A 229 -11.23 13.27 18.93
C LEU A 229 -9.84 12.86 19.49
N PRO A 230 -8.82 13.70 19.27
CA PRO A 230 -7.43 13.42 19.67
C PRO A 230 -7.18 13.58 21.17
#